data_AF-A0A6M1YKW7-F1
#
_entry.id   AF-A0A6M1YKW7-F1
#
_cell.length_a   1.000
_cell.length_b   1.000
_cell.length_c   1.000
_cell.angle_alpha   90.00
_cell.angle_beta   90.00
_cell.angle_gamma   90.00
#
_symmetry.space_group_name_H-M   'P 1'
#
loop_
_entity.id
_entity.type
_entity.pdbx_description
1 polymer ?
#
loop_
_entity_poly.entity_id
_entity_poly.type
_entity_poly.pdbx_seq_one_letter_code
_entity_poly.pdbx_strand_id
1 'polypeptide(L)'
;MCRQNINEQIYELVIHASNQIRKILDIDDLSYNICVSNMTEPKKYYLHNVLNELDKATYSLMFECKILDDNKNEPPPVERDKSLSSKIWQSRIDGLSLWQRKLVEVLVDLIGFRGANSLKYYKHYNILHEISKKRKEFNDRREFWGCKNKTIEKQIQELENEADQVGRQLDPQNHLKLNNA
;
A
#
# COMPACT_ATOMS: atom_id res chain seq x y z
N MET A 1 0.60 37.23 12.77
CA MET A 1 1.47 36.11 13.20
C MET A 1 0.73 34.82 12.85
N CYS A 2 1.27 34.05 11.91
CA CYS A 2 0.61 32.97 11.19
C CYS A 2 0.06 31.87 12.10
N ARG A 3 -1.25 31.67 12.15
CA ARG A 3 -1.82 30.34 12.44
C ARG A 3 -1.76 29.56 11.13
N GLN A 4 -0.63 28.91 10.85
CA GLN A 4 -0.63 27.81 9.89
C GLN A 4 -1.63 26.77 10.40
N ASN A 5 -2.45 26.26 9.49
CA ASN A 5 -3.49 25.29 9.82
C ASN A 5 -2.78 24.03 10.35
N ILE A 6 -3.14 23.57 11.56
CA ILE A 6 -2.45 22.46 12.27
C ILE A 6 -2.37 21.21 11.40
N ASN A 7 -3.38 21.02 10.53
CA ASN A 7 -3.41 19.92 9.57
C ASN A 7 -2.22 19.99 8.60
N GLU A 8 -1.83 21.20 8.18
CA GLU A 8 -0.69 21.37 7.27
C GLU A 8 0.64 21.00 7.88
N GLN A 9 0.83 21.38 9.13
CA GLN A 9 2.02 21.00 9.88
C GLN A 9 2.12 19.49 10.06
N ILE A 10 0.99 18.79 10.20
CA ILE A 10 0.97 17.33 10.35
C ILE A 10 1.38 16.63 9.05
N TYR A 11 0.78 16.95 7.90
CA TYR A 11 1.15 16.26 6.66
C TYR A 11 2.56 16.62 6.19
N GLU A 12 3.01 17.87 6.38
CA GLU A 12 4.40 18.25 6.10
C GLU A 12 5.40 17.48 6.96
N LEU A 13 5.09 17.31 8.25
CA LEU A 13 5.91 16.51 9.17
C LEU A 13 6.00 15.06 8.73
N VAL A 14 4.87 14.44 8.34
CA VAL A 14 4.84 13.04 7.89
C VAL A 14 5.63 12.87 6.60
N ILE A 15 5.45 13.76 5.61
CA ILE A 15 6.21 13.73 4.35
C ILE A 15 7.71 13.89 4.62
N HIS A 16 8.08 14.83 5.49
CA HIS A 16 9.49 15.04 5.83
C HIS A 16 10.09 13.82 6.53
N ALA A 17 9.39 13.23 7.51
CA ALA A 17 9.84 12.03 8.20
C ALA A 17 9.96 10.83 7.23
N SER A 18 8.99 10.63 6.34
CA SER A 18 9.02 9.60 5.30
C SER A 18 10.27 9.75 4.42
N ASN A 19 10.54 10.96 3.94
CA ASN A 19 11.72 11.25 3.13
C ASN A 19 13.04 11.02 3.88
N GLN A 20 13.12 11.34 5.17
CA GLN A 20 14.30 11.05 5.98
C GLN A 20 14.54 9.54 6.11
N ILE A 21 13.49 8.75 6.34
CA ILE A 21 13.60 7.30 6.43
C ILE A 21 14.01 6.70 5.09
N ARG A 22 13.45 7.16 3.96
CA ARG A 22 13.83 6.69 2.62
C ARG A 22 15.32 6.92 2.33
N LYS A 23 15.86 8.07 2.72
CA LYS A 23 17.30 8.36 2.59
C LYS A 23 18.17 7.39 3.39
N ILE A 24 17.68 6.88 4.52
CA ILE A 24 18.39 5.88 5.33
C ILE A 24 18.26 4.48 4.72
N LEU A 25 17.12 4.16 4.10
CA LEU A 25 16.88 2.87 3.47
C LEU A 25 17.71 2.68 2.20
N ASP A 26 18.02 3.76 1.47
CA ASP A 26 18.80 3.75 0.22
C ASP A 26 18.20 2.80 -0.84
N ILE A 27 16.86 2.86 -0.98
CA ILE A 27 16.12 2.21 -2.05
C ILE A 27 15.48 3.32 -2.89
N ASP A 28 15.87 3.41 -4.16
CA ASP A 28 15.16 4.27 -5.11
C ASP A 28 13.90 3.57 -5.65
N ASP A 29 12.94 4.36 -6.13
CA ASP A 29 11.66 3.85 -6.61
C ASP A 29 11.80 2.97 -7.87
N LEU A 30 12.87 3.16 -8.64
CA LEU A 30 13.18 2.33 -9.80
C LEU A 30 13.60 0.91 -9.39
N SER A 31 14.51 0.81 -8.44
CA SER A 31 14.98 -0.44 -7.84
C SER A 31 13.84 -1.14 -7.11
N TYR A 32 12.97 -0.39 -6.45
CA TYR A 32 11.75 -0.92 -5.84
C TYR A 32 10.83 -1.62 -6.87
N ASN A 33 10.62 -1.03 -8.05
CA ASN A 33 9.68 -1.59 -9.03
C ASN A 33 10.22 -2.81 -9.82
N ILE A 34 11.55 -3.00 -9.86
CA ILE A 34 12.19 -4.03 -10.69
C ILE A 34 12.55 -5.29 -9.89
N CYS A 35 12.87 -5.18 -8.60
CA CYS A 35 13.70 -6.17 -7.91
C CYS A 35 12.97 -7.10 -6.92
N VAL A 36 11.71 -7.49 -7.17
CA VAL A 36 10.99 -8.34 -6.21
C VAL A 36 11.64 -9.71 -6.00
N SER A 37 12.07 -10.34 -7.09
CA SER A 37 12.65 -11.69 -7.08
C SER A 37 14.13 -11.72 -6.68
N ASN A 38 14.83 -10.57 -6.71
CA ASN A 38 16.26 -10.46 -6.40
C ASN A 38 16.53 -9.55 -5.18
N MET A 39 15.56 -9.41 -4.27
CA MET A 39 15.74 -8.59 -3.07
C MET A 39 16.91 -9.10 -2.21
N THR A 40 18.00 -8.35 -2.19
CA THR A 40 19.12 -8.56 -1.28
C THR A 40 18.77 -8.16 0.15
N GLU A 41 17.91 -7.14 0.32
CA GLU A 41 17.45 -6.65 1.62
C GLU A 41 15.91 -6.58 1.72
N PRO A 42 15.23 -7.71 1.97
CA PRO A 42 13.76 -7.79 2.02
C PRO A 42 13.11 -6.86 3.06
N LYS A 43 13.80 -6.60 4.18
CA LYS A 43 13.32 -5.71 5.23
C LYS A 43 13.24 -4.25 4.76
N LYS A 44 14.26 -3.78 4.03
CA LYS A 44 14.26 -2.42 3.48
C LYS A 44 13.14 -2.27 2.46
N TYR A 45 12.95 -3.29 1.62
CA TYR A 45 11.85 -3.30 0.64
C TYR A 45 10.48 -3.22 1.30
N TYR A 46 10.27 -4.00 2.36
CA TYR A 46 9.05 -3.95 3.16
C TYR A 46 8.81 -2.54 3.74
N LEU A 47 9.84 -1.94 4.37
CA LEU A 47 9.73 -0.60 4.94
C LEU A 47 9.50 0.47 3.86
N HIS A 48 10.08 0.32 2.67
CA HIS A 48 9.81 1.20 1.54
C HIS A 48 8.35 1.12 1.10
N ASN A 49 7.76 -0.08 1.07
CA ASN A 49 6.33 -0.25 0.76
C ASN A 49 5.42 0.37 1.83
N VAL A 50 5.78 0.22 3.11
CA VAL A 50 5.08 0.88 4.23
C VAL A 50 5.08 2.41 4.03
N LEU A 51 6.22 2.99 3.67
CA LEU A 51 6.33 4.43 3.40
C LEU A 51 5.52 4.83 2.17
N ASN A 52 5.43 3.99 1.14
CA ASN A 52 4.59 4.25 -0.04
C ASN A 52 3.11 4.35 0.35
N GLU A 53 2.61 3.44 1.19
CA GLU A 53 1.22 3.49 1.65
C GLU A 53 0.97 4.70 2.56
N LEU A 54 1.94 5.07 3.40
CA LEU A 54 1.87 6.27 4.25
C LEU A 54 1.81 7.55 3.41
N ASP A 55 2.67 7.67 2.39
CA ASP A 55 2.69 8.83 1.50
C ASP A 55 1.39 8.96 0.73
N LYS A 56 0.86 7.86 0.17
CA LYS A 56 -0.44 7.89 -0.54
C LYS A 56 -1.57 8.36 0.38
N ALA A 57 -1.63 7.87 1.62
CA ALA A 57 -2.63 8.31 2.58
C ALA A 57 -2.45 9.79 2.95
N THR A 58 -1.20 10.24 3.12
CA THR A 58 -0.87 11.62 3.46
C THR A 58 -1.25 12.58 2.34
N TYR A 59 -0.89 12.29 1.08
CA TYR A 59 -1.29 13.10 -0.07
C TYR A 59 -2.80 13.10 -0.28
N SER A 60 -3.48 11.98 -0.04
CA SER A 60 -4.94 11.91 -0.10
C SER A 60 -5.58 12.82 0.94
N LEU A 61 -5.10 12.78 2.19
CA LEU A 61 -5.57 13.66 3.26
C LEU A 61 -5.31 15.13 2.93
N MET A 62 -4.11 15.46 2.43
CA MET A 62 -3.76 16.81 2.02
C MET A 62 -4.70 17.33 0.93
N PHE A 63 -5.05 16.49 -0.05
CA PHE A 63 -6.00 16.85 -1.11
C PHE A 63 -7.40 17.13 -0.54
N GLU A 64 -7.91 16.25 0.34
CA GLU A 64 -9.22 16.44 0.97
C GLU A 64 -9.25 17.68 1.88
N CYS A 65 -8.18 17.96 2.64
CA CYS A 65 -8.07 19.15 3.48
C CYS A 65 -8.08 20.44 2.66
N LYS A 66 -7.38 20.48 1.52
CA LYS A 66 -7.39 21.64 0.62
C LYS A 66 -8.78 21.96 0.11
N ILE A 67 -9.54 20.93 -0.28
CA ILE A 67 -10.92 21.10 -0.75
C ILE A 67 -11.82 21.60 0.37
N LEU A 68 -11.66 21.09 1.59
CA LEU A 68 -12.38 21.61 2.75
C LEU A 68 -12.08 23.08 2.99
N ASP A 69 -10.82 23.50 2.82
CA ASP A 69 -10.39 24.89 2.99
C ASP A 69 -10.95 25.79 1.87
N ASP A 70 -10.93 25.34 0.61
CA ASP A 70 -11.47 26.06 -0.54
C ASP A 70 -12.99 26.28 -0.42
N ASN A 71 -13.71 25.29 0.13
CA ASN A 71 -15.17 25.33 0.27
C ASN A 71 -15.66 26.12 1.51
N LYS A 72 -14.77 26.61 2.39
CA LYS A 72 -15.18 27.34 3.63
C LYS A 72 -15.98 28.60 3.37
N ASN A 73 -15.74 29.24 2.23
CA ASN A 73 -16.35 30.52 1.87
C ASN A 73 -17.41 30.38 0.77
N GLU A 74 -17.75 29.16 0.34
CA GLU A 74 -18.77 28.95 -0.67
C GLU A 74 -20.17 29.18 -0.10
N PRO A 75 -21.06 29.86 -0.85
CA PRO A 75 -22.45 29.99 -0.43
C PRO A 75 -23.11 28.61 -0.34
N PRO A 76 -24.04 28.40 0.61
CA PRO A 76 -24.70 27.12 0.78
C PRO A 76 -25.40 26.69 -0.52
N PRO A 77 -25.34 25.39 -0.87
CA PRO A 77 -25.89 24.90 -2.13
C PRO A 77 -27.41 25.16 -2.20
N VAL A 78 -27.87 25.57 -3.38
CA VAL A 78 -29.29 25.72 -3.70
C VAL A 78 -29.98 24.37 -3.50
N GLU A 79 -31.27 24.36 -3.14
CA GLU A 79 -31.99 23.15 -2.70
C GLU A 79 -31.92 21.97 -3.69
N ARG A 80 -31.84 22.26 -4.99
CA ARG A 80 -31.67 21.28 -6.07
C ARG A 80 -30.29 20.60 -6.08
N ASP A 81 -29.26 21.26 -5.55
CA ASP A 81 -27.88 20.79 -5.51
C ASP A 81 -27.53 20.07 -4.20
N LYS A 82 -28.41 20.12 -3.19
CA LYS A 82 -28.18 19.45 -1.89
C LYS A 82 -27.92 17.95 -2.06
N SER A 83 -28.68 17.27 -2.91
CA SER A 83 -28.51 15.82 -3.17
C SER A 83 -27.14 15.51 -3.80
N LEU A 84 -26.69 16.32 -4.77
CA LEU A 84 -25.39 16.16 -5.40
C LEU A 84 -24.26 16.47 -4.41
N SER A 85 -24.38 17.55 -3.65
CA SER A 85 -23.41 17.92 -2.61
C SER A 85 -23.25 16.82 -1.56
N SER A 86 -24.35 16.21 -1.12
CA SER A 86 -24.33 15.10 -0.15
C SER A 86 -23.60 13.87 -0.70
N LYS A 87 -23.80 13.54 -1.98
CA LYS A 87 -23.10 12.41 -2.63
C LYS A 87 -21.60 12.68 -2.78
N ILE A 88 -21.23 13.91 -3.12
CA ILE A 88 -19.82 14.33 -3.17
C ILE A 88 -19.18 14.17 -1.79
N TRP A 89 -19.83 14.67 -0.74
CA TRP A 89 -19.32 14.51 0.64
C TRP A 89 -19.21 13.05 1.06
N GLN A 90 -20.23 12.23 0.75
CA GLN A 90 -20.18 10.80 1.06
C GLN A 90 -19.01 10.11 0.37
N SER A 91 -18.80 10.37 -0.92
CA SER A 91 -17.68 9.79 -1.67
C SER A 91 -16.32 10.15 -1.07
N ARG A 92 -16.17 11.35 -0.49
CA ARG A 92 -14.94 11.78 0.18
C ARG A 92 -14.75 11.07 1.51
N ILE A 93 -15.81 10.97 2.31
CA ILE A 93 -15.81 10.20 3.58
C ILE A 93 -15.44 8.73 3.31
N ASP A 94 -15.98 8.15 2.24
CA ASP A 94 -15.66 6.78 1.83
C ASP A 94 -14.18 6.64 1.45
N GLY A 95 -13.62 7.62 0.75
CA GLY A 95 -12.19 7.70 0.42
C GLY A 95 -11.29 7.79 1.66
N LEU A 96 -11.62 8.65 2.62
CA LEU A 96 -10.89 8.75 3.90
C LEU A 96 -11.00 7.47 4.72
N SER A 97 -12.18 6.84 4.73
CA SER A 97 -12.41 5.56 5.42
C SER A 97 -11.58 4.43 4.80
N LEU A 98 -11.41 4.41 3.48
CA LEU A 98 -10.52 3.48 2.79
C LEU A 98 -9.08 3.65 3.27
N TRP A 99 -8.57 4.88 3.29
CA TRP A 99 -7.21 5.16 3.75
C TRP A 99 -7.00 4.84 5.22
N GLN A 100 -7.99 5.10 6.07
CA GLN A 100 -7.94 4.69 7.48
C GLN A 100 -7.78 3.19 7.61
N ARG A 101 -8.59 2.38 6.91
CA ARG A 101 -8.45 0.92 6.91
C ARG A 101 -7.06 0.50 6.42
N LYS A 102 -6.59 1.13 5.35
CA LYS A 102 -5.28 0.80 4.77
C LYS A 102 -4.13 1.07 5.74
N LEU A 103 -4.17 2.20 6.44
CA LEU A 103 -3.17 2.52 7.46
C LEU A 103 -3.23 1.57 8.66
N VAL A 104 -4.42 1.10 9.04
CA VAL A 104 -4.57 0.07 10.09
C VAL A 104 -3.95 -1.25 9.65
N GLU A 105 -4.19 -1.71 8.42
CA GLU A 105 -3.53 -2.91 7.87
C GLU A 105 -2.00 -2.80 7.94
N VAL A 106 -1.46 -1.68 7.47
CA VAL A 106 -0.02 -1.41 7.48
C VAL A 106 0.54 -1.38 8.91
N LEU A 107 -0.19 -0.78 9.85
CA LEU A 107 0.22 -0.75 11.26
C LEU A 107 0.20 -2.14 11.90
N VAL A 108 -0.82 -2.95 11.62
CA VAL A 108 -0.91 -4.34 12.10
C VAL A 108 0.27 -5.15 11.56
N ASP A 109 0.57 -5.02 10.27
CA ASP A 109 1.74 -5.68 9.66
C ASP A 109 3.05 -5.22 10.33
N LEU A 110 3.22 -3.92 10.56
CA LEU A 110 4.42 -3.37 11.22
C LEU A 110 4.63 -3.95 12.62
N ILE A 111 3.55 -4.04 13.41
CA ILE A 111 3.56 -4.63 14.74
C ILE A 111 3.91 -6.12 14.67
N GLY A 112 3.30 -6.86 13.74
CA GLY A 112 3.59 -8.28 13.52
C GLY A 112 5.05 -8.54 13.14
N PHE A 113 5.58 -7.74 12.21
CA PHE A 113 6.97 -7.86 11.76
C PHE A 113 7.98 -7.42 12.81
N ARG A 114 7.62 -6.51 13.72
CA ARG A 114 8.45 -6.19 14.89
C ARG A 114 8.69 -7.43 15.76
N GLY A 115 7.70 -8.31 15.89
CA GLY A 115 7.80 -9.56 16.65
C GLY A 115 8.59 -10.66 15.94
N ALA A 116 8.35 -10.87 14.64
CA ALA A 116 9.01 -11.93 13.87
C ALA A 116 10.45 -11.59 13.44
N ASN A 117 10.72 -10.33 13.09
CA ASN A 117 11.99 -9.73 12.64
C ASN A 117 12.98 -10.70 11.95
N SER A 118 12.51 -11.48 10.97
CA SER A 118 13.32 -12.46 10.25
C SER A 118 13.26 -12.19 8.75
N LEU A 119 14.45 -12.19 8.12
CA LEU A 119 14.62 -11.87 6.70
C LEU A 119 13.79 -12.78 5.79
N LYS A 120 13.65 -14.06 6.15
CA LYS A 120 12.85 -15.02 5.38
C LYS A 120 11.36 -14.67 5.39
N TYR A 121 10.83 -14.21 6.53
CA TYR A 121 9.43 -13.79 6.62
C TYR A 121 9.18 -12.51 5.81
N TYR A 122 10.09 -11.53 5.89
CA TYR A 122 10.00 -10.34 5.04
C TYR A 122 10.02 -10.70 3.55
N LYS A 123 10.93 -11.60 3.15
CA LYS A 123 11.01 -12.05 1.75
C LYS A 123 9.71 -12.74 1.31
N HIS A 124 9.22 -13.69 2.10
CA HIS A 124 7.99 -14.42 1.78
C HIS A 124 6.79 -13.48 1.67
N TYR A 125 6.63 -12.56 2.63
CA TYR A 125 5.56 -11.56 2.59
C TYR A 125 5.63 -10.66 1.35
N ASN A 126 6.83 -10.15 1.02
CA ASN A 126 6.97 -9.27 -0.15
C ASN A 126 6.62 -9.99 -1.46
N ILE A 127 7.01 -11.27 -1.60
CA ILE A 127 6.64 -12.09 -2.77
C ILE A 127 5.12 -12.27 -2.83
N LEU A 128 4.49 -12.67 -1.72
CA LEU A 128 3.03 -12.85 -1.66
C LEU A 128 2.26 -11.56 -1.96
N HIS A 129 2.77 -10.43 -1.46
CA HIS A 129 2.20 -9.11 -1.75
C HIS A 129 2.23 -8.79 -3.25
N GLU A 130 3.35 -9.08 -3.92
CA GLU A 130 3.51 -8.85 -5.35
C GLU A 130 2.71 -9.83 -6.23
N ILE A 131 2.56 -11.10 -5.80
CA ILE A 131 1.61 -12.04 -6.42
C ILE A 131 0.19 -11.46 -6.36
N SER A 132 -0.23 -10.98 -5.19
CA SER A 132 -1.56 -10.40 -5.00
C SER A 132 -1.80 -9.21 -5.92
N LYS A 133 -0.83 -8.28 -5.99
CA LYS A 133 -0.87 -7.11 -6.89
C LYS A 133 -0.97 -7.51 -8.36
N LYS A 134 -0.15 -8.45 -8.82
CA LYS A 134 -0.16 -8.95 -10.21
C LYS A 134 -1.45 -9.69 -10.56
N ARG A 135 -1.98 -10.50 -9.64
CA ARG A 135 -3.28 -11.18 -9.82
C ARG A 135 -4.42 -10.17 -9.95
N LYS A 136 -4.41 -9.10 -9.14
CA LYS A 136 -5.37 -8.02 -9.27
C LYS A 136 -5.26 -7.35 -10.64
N GLU A 137 -4.06 -6.98 -11.08
CA GLU A 137 -3.84 -6.39 -12.41
C GLU A 137 -4.29 -7.33 -13.55
N PHE A 138 -3.98 -8.63 -13.45
CA PHE A 138 -4.40 -9.62 -14.42
C PHE A 138 -5.93 -9.73 -14.51
N ASN A 139 -6.60 -9.77 -13.36
CA ASN A 139 -8.06 -9.85 -13.30
C ASN A 139 -8.72 -8.58 -13.82
N ASP A 140 -8.24 -7.40 -13.42
CA ASP A 140 -8.75 -6.11 -13.90
C ASP A 140 -8.60 -6.03 -15.44
N ARG A 141 -7.44 -6.38 -16.00
CA ARG A 141 -7.25 -6.40 -17.45
C ARG A 141 -8.20 -7.36 -18.16
N ARG A 142 -8.36 -8.56 -17.61
CA ARG A 142 -9.26 -9.57 -18.17
C ARG A 142 -10.72 -9.13 -18.12
N GLU A 143 -11.14 -8.51 -17.03
CA GLU A 143 -12.52 -8.06 -16.81
C GLU A 143 -12.87 -6.84 -17.69
N PHE A 144 -12.03 -5.81 -17.70
CA PHE A 144 -12.31 -4.57 -18.42
C PHE A 144 -12.02 -4.66 -19.93
N TRP A 145 -10.98 -5.41 -20.32
CA TRP A 145 -10.50 -5.43 -21.70
C TRP A 145 -10.66 -6.78 -22.40
N GLY A 146 -11.12 -7.82 -21.69
CA GLY A 146 -11.30 -9.17 -22.23
C GLY A 146 -9.99 -9.86 -22.65
N CYS A 147 -8.83 -9.27 -22.37
CA CYS A 147 -7.54 -9.75 -22.84
C CYS A 147 -6.75 -10.46 -21.74
N LYS A 148 -6.11 -11.59 -22.09
CA LYS A 148 -5.18 -12.29 -21.20
C LYS A 148 -3.76 -11.79 -21.45
N ASN A 149 -3.10 -11.34 -20.39
CA ASN A 149 -1.68 -10.98 -20.46
C ASN A 149 -0.81 -12.18 -20.05
N LYS A 150 -0.31 -12.92 -21.04
CA LYS A 150 0.57 -14.09 -20.84
C LYS A 150 1.86 -13.74 -20.08
N THR A 151 2.34 -12.51 -20.18
CA THR A 151 3.53 -12.05 -19.46
C THR A 151 3.26 -11.95 -17.97
N ILE A 152 2.13 -11.34 -17.58
CA ILE A 152 1.75 -11.23 -16.16
C ILE A 152 1.47 -12.63 -15.60
N GLU A 153 0.79 -13.49 -16.35
CA GLU A 153 0.52 -14.89 -15.95
C GLU A 153 1.82 -15.66 -15.67
N LYS A 154 2.82 -15.54 -16.56
CA LYS A 154 4.14 -16.15 -16.35
C LYS A 154 4.85 -15.61 -15.11
N GLN A 155 4.82 -14.29 -14.90
CA GLN A 155 5.43 -13.66 -13.71
C GLN A 155 4.76 -14.12 -12.41
N ILE A 156 3.44 -14.29 -12.41
CA ILE A 156 2.70 -14.84 -11.26
C ILE A 156 3.21 -16.25 -10.96
N GLN A 157 3.31 -17.12 -11.97
CA GLN A 157 3.78 -18.50 -11.79
C GLN A 157 5.21 -18.57 -11.25
N GLU A 158 6.11 -17.71 -11.75
CA GLU A 158 7.50 -17.62 -11.27
C GLU A 158 7.56 -17.21 -9.79
N LEU A 159 6.78 -16.19 -9.41
CA LEU A 159 6.72 -15.72 -8.03
C LEU A 159 6.07 -16.77 -7.11
N GLU A 160 5.05 -17.50 -7.56
CA GLU A 160 4.43 -18.59 -6.79
C GLU A 160 5.43 -19.71 -6.47
N ASN A 161 6.23 -20.11 -7.46
CA ASN A 161 7.29 -21.09 -7.25
C ASN A 161 8.33 -20.59 -6.24
N GLU A 162 8.70 -19.30 -6.31
CA GLU A 162 9.63 -18.70 -5.35
C GLU A 162 9.01 -18.61 -3.94
N ALA A 163 7.74 -18.22 -3.83
CA ALA A 163 7.00 -18.16 -2.58
C ALA A 163 6.98 -19.53 -1.90
N ASP A 164 6.65 -20.58 -2.65
CA ASP A 164 6.66 -21.95 -2.15
C ASP A 164 8.02 -22.34 -1.61
N GLN A 165 9.10 -22.09 -2.37
CA GLN A 165 10.47 -22.39 -1.95
C GLN A 165 10.85 -21.69 -0.65
N VAL A 166 10.55 -20.40 -0.51
CA VAL A 166 10.82 -19.63 0.72
C VAL A 166 9.92 -20.12 1.86
N GLY A 167 8.66 -20.41 1.58
CA GLY A 167 7.69 -20.96 2.53
C GLY A 167 8.18 -22.26 3.17
N ARG A 168 8.80 -23.16 2.38
CA ARG A 168 9.39 -24.40 2.91
C ARG A 168 10.48 -24.19 3.94
N GLN A 169 11.19 -23.06 3.83
CA GLN A 169 12.29 -22.71 4.73
C GLN A 169 11.83 -22.02 6.02
N LEU A 170 10.55 -21.62 6.09
CA LEU A 170 9.94 -20.97 7.24
C LEU A 170 9.33 -21.98 8.22
N ASP A 171 8.80 -23.09 7.71
CA ASP A 171 8.22 -24.16 8.54
C ASP A 171 8.59 -25.56 8.01
N PRO A 172 9.72 -26.13 8.44
CA PRO A 172 10.17 -27.44 7.99
C PRO A 172 9.23 -28.59 8.39
N GLN A 173 8.40 -28.40 9.43
CA GLN A 173 7.59 -29.46 10.02
C GLN A 173 6.23 -29.67 9.32
N ASN A 174 5.74 -28.68 8.56
CA ASN A 174 4.48 -28.80 7.82
C ASN A 174 4.58 -29.65 6.53
N HIS A 175 5.78 -29.96 6.04
CA HIS A 175 5.97 -30.83 4.87
C HIS A 175 5.70 -32.32 5.12
N LEU A 176 5.76 -32.78 6.37
CA LEU A 176 5.46 -34.17 6.74
C LEU A 176 3.95 -34.46 6.78
N LYS A 177 3.09 -33.44 6.69
CA LYS A 177 1.63 -33.59 6.74
C LYS A 177 0.93 -33.55 5.38
N LEU A 178 1.58 -33.02 4.34
CA LEU A 178 1.01 -32.94 2.99
C LEU A 178 1.31 -34.15 2.11
N ASN A 179 2.26 -35.01 2.49
CA ASN A 179 2.58 -36.25 1.77
C ASN A 179 1.92 -37.50 2.39
N ASN A 180 1.11 -37.34 3.43
CA ASN A 180 0.43 -38.43 4.16
C ASN A 180 -1.09 -38.21 4.28
N ALA A 181 -1.67 -37.33 3.45
CA ALA A 181 -3.11 -37.09 3.37
C ALA A 181 -3.64 -37.39 1.97
#